data_AF-A0A519LC53-F1
#
_entry.id   AF-A0A519LC53-F1
#
_cell.length_a   1.000
_cell.length_b   1.000
_cell.length_c   1.000
_cell.angle_alpha   90.00
_cell.angle_beta   90.00
_cell.angle_gamma   90.00
#
_symmetry.space_group_name_H-M   'P 1'
#
loop_
_entity.id
_entity.type
_entity.pdbx_description
1 polymer ?
#
loop_
_entity_poly.entity_id
_entity_poly.type
_entity_poly.pdbx_seq_one_letter_code
_entity_poly.pdbx_strand_id
1 'polypeptide(L)'
;KILNSLFDNDPNAKECIIMIENKSDCNIIVRIEGVGTTKYRLPVPAGGDNSLVIQKGDYLLTSIVCGAQYASQKTIQKPLMVALGSSSKK
;
A
#
# COMPACT_ATOMS: atom_id res chain seq x y z
N LYS A 1 13.02 -8.56 9.83
CA LYS A 1 14.00 -8.05 8.83
C LYS A 1 13.22 -7.59 7.58
N ILE A 2 12.59 -6.40 7.64
CA ILE A 2 11.85 -5.80 6.51
C ILE A 2 12.68 -4.66 5.89
N LEU A 3 13.52 -4.04 6.71
CA LEU A 3 14.37 -2.91 6.34
C LEU A 3 15.20 -3.20 5.08
N ASN A 4 15.91 -4.33 5.01
CA ASN A 4 16.78 -4.62 3.87
C ASN A 4 15.99 -4.84 2.58
N SER A 5 14.82 -5.50 2.64
CA SER A 5 13.98 -5.77 1.46
C SER A 5 13.27 -4.53 0.91
N LEU A 6 13.11 -3.46 1.71
CA LEU A 6 12.64 -2.15 1.23
C LEU A 6 13.72 -1.40 0.43
N PHE A 7 14.99 -1.69 0.67
CA PHE A 7 16.12 -1.05 -0.03
C PHE A 7 16.76 -1.93 -1.10
N ASP A 8 16.47 -3.23 -1.10
CA ASP A 8 16.91 -4.17 -2.13
C ASP A 8 16.11 -3.94 -3.42
N ASN A 9 16.69 -3.13 -4.31
CA ASN A 9 16.12 -2.73 -5.59
C ASN A 9 16.72 -3.55 -6.72
N ASP A 10 16.69 -4.89 -6.63
CA ASP A 10 17.09 -5.72 -7.77
C ASP A 10 16.14 -5.43 -8.97
N PRO A 11 16.64 -4.86 -10.07
CA PRO A 11 15.81 -4.57 -11.24
C PRO A 11 15.25 -5.86 -11.86
N ASN A 12 15.90 -7.00 -11.66
CA ASN A 12 15.50 -8.30 -12.20
C ASN A 12 14.45 -9.03 -11.33
N ALA A 13 14.26 -8.59 -10.09
CA ALA A 13 13.23 -9.16 -9.23
C ALA A 13 11.84 -8.93 -9.85
N LYS A 14 11.00 -9.96 -9.85
CA LYS A 14 9.61 -9.86 -10.33
C LYS A 14 8.67 -9.31 -9.26
N GLU A 15 9.08 -9.45 -8.01
CA GLU A 15 8.32 -9.03 -6.84
C GLU A 15 8.87 -7.75 -6.24
N CYS A 16 8.00 -7.08 -5.50
CA CYS A 16 8.29 -5.84 -4.83
C CYS A 16 7.42 -5.69 -3.57
N ILE A 17 7.93 -4.98 -2.57
CA ILE A 17 7.19 -4.72 -1.34
C ILE A 17 6.43 -3.40 -1.43
N ILE A 18 5.15 -3.43 -1.04
CA ILE A 18 4.37 -2.24 -0.75
C ILE A 18 4.12 -2.15 0.74
N MET A 19 4.35 -0.98 1.32
CA MET A 19 4.04 -0.66 2.71
C MET A 19 2.99 0.44 2.77
N ILE A 20 1.92 0.19 3.51
CA ILE A 20 0.89 1.18 3.79
C ILE A 20 1.05 1.63 5.24
N GLU A 21 1.22 2.93 5.42
CA GLU A 21 1.20 3.58 6.73
C GLU A 21 -0.17 4.25 6.91
N ASN A 22 -0.88 3.92 7.98
CA ASN A 22 -2.16 4.51 8.33
C ASN A 22 -1.97 5.59 9.39
N LYS A 23 -1.98 6.85 8.97
CA LYS A 23 -1.90 8.05 9.82
C LYS A 23 -3.27 8.51 10.34
N SER A 24 -4.33 7.75 10.10
CA SER A 24 -5.66 8.04 10.63
C SER A 24 -5.91 7.35 11.98
N ASP A 25 -6.98 7.77 12.65
CA ASP A 25 -7.48 7.21 13.91
C ASP A 25 -8.44 6.02 13.71
N CYS A 26 -8.67 5.58 12.47
CA CYS A 26 -9.53 4.45 12.14
C CYS A 26 -8.73 3.25 11.63
N ASN A 27 -9.18 2.03 11.94
CA ASN A 27 -8.69 0.84 11.24
C ASN A 27 -9.16 0.89 9.77
N ILE A 28 -8.26 0.61 8.84
CA ILE A 28 -8.57 0.66 7.39
C ILE A 28 -8.27 -0.68 6.73
N ILE A 29 -8.92 -0.91 5.58
CA ILE A 29 -8.60 -2.02 4.67
C ILE A 29 -8.25 -1.40 3.32
N VAL A 30 -6.99 -1.54 2.92
CA VAL A 30 -6.55 -1.17 1.58
C VAL A 30 -6.78 -2.34 0.64
N ARG A 31 -7.57 -2.11 -0.41
CA ARG A 31 -7.73 -3.04 -1.53
C ARG A 31 -6.71 -2.69 -2.59
N ILE A 32 -5.97 -3.68 -3.05
CA ILE A 32 -4.93 -3.53 -4.07
C ILE A 32 -5.34 -4.46 -5.22
N GLU A 33 -5.82 -3.88 -6.32
CA GLU A 33 -6.31 -4.64 -7.48
C GLU A 33 -5.36 -4.43 -8.66
N GLY A 34 -4.77 -5.51 -9.15
CA GLY A 34 -3.92 -5.51 -10.34
C GLY A 34 -4.72 -5.91 -11.59
N VAL A 35 -4.03 -6.02 -12.73
CA VAL A 35 -4.63 -6.53 -13.96
C VAL A 35 -5.07 -7.99 -13.78
N GLY A 36 -6.22 -8.35 -14.37
CA GLY A 36 -6.77 -9.70 -14.32
C GLY A 36 -7.48 -10.01 -12.99
N THR A 37 -7.09 -11.10 -12.33
CA THR A 37 -7.74 -11.61 -11.11
C THR A 37 -6.99 -11.25 -9.83
N THR A 38 -5.92 -10.46 -9.92
CA THR A 38 -5.05 -10.13 -8.80
C THR A 38 -5.74 -9.16 -7.84
N LYS A 39 -6.12 -9.63 -6.65
CA LYS A 39 -6.80 -8.82 -5.63
C LYS A 39 -6.25 -9.12 -4.25
N TYR A 40 -5.77 -8.07 -3.57
CA TYR A 40 -5.32 -8.16 -2.18
C TYR A 40 -6.17 -7.27 -1.27
N ARG A 41 -6.31 -7.70 -0.01
CA ARG A 41 -6.95 -6.91 1.05
C ARG A 41 -5.96 -6.83 2.21
N LEU A 42 -5.42 -5.64 2.42
CA LEU A 42 -4.43 -5.38 3.45
C LEU A 42 -5.08 -4.62 4.62
N PRO A 43 -5.38 -5.28 5.75
CA PRO A 43 -5.82 -4.58 6.94
C PRO A 43 -4.65 -3.81 7.55
N VAL A 44 -4.88 -2.54 7.88
CA VAL A 44 -3.90 -1.66 8.51
C VAL A 44 -4.53 -1.01 9.74
N PRO A 45 -4.01 -1.26 10.96
CA PRO A 45 -4.56 -0.69 12.18
C PRO A 45 -4.41 0.84 12.21
N ALA A 46 -5.25 1.52 13.00
CA ALA A 46 -5.13 2.95 13.26
C ALA A 46 -3.73 3.31 13.78
N GLY A 47 -3.12 4.36 13.24
CA GLY A 47 -1.77 4.82 13.63
C GLY A 47 -0.62 3.85 13.33
N GLY A 48 -0.87 2.71 12.67
CA GLY A 48 0.13 1.68 12.39
C GLY A 48 0.42 1.51 10.91
N ASP A 49 1.21 0.50 10.58
CA ASP A 49 1.57 0.14 9.22
C ASP A 49 1.37 -1.36 8.97
N ASN A 50 1.28 -1.72 7.69
CA ASN A 50 1.34 -3.10 7.24
C ASN A 50 1.97 -3.15 5.84
N SER A 51 2.51 -4.31 5.47
CA SER A 51 3.18 -4.49 4.18
C SER A 51 2.79 -5.80 3.51
N LEU A 52 2.95 -5.83 2.19
CA LEU A 52 2.69 -6.99 1.36
C LEU A 52 3.73 -7.06 0.24
N VAL A 53 4.21 -8.26 -0.07
CA VAL A 53 5.01 -8.53 -1.27
C VAL A 53 4.06 -8.87 -2.41
N ILE A 54 4.18 -8.15 -3.52
CA ILE A 54 3.35 -8.29 -4.72
C ILE A 54 4.23 -8.30 -5.97
N GLN A 55 3.69 -8.77 -7.09
CA GLN A 55 4.40 -8.66 -8.38
C GLN A 55 4.53 -7.17 -8.79
N LYS A 56 5.58 -6.85 -9.54
CA LYS A 56 5.70 -5.54 -10.20
C LYS A 56 4.59 -5.39 -11.24
N GLY A 57 4.01 -4.20 -11.35
CA GLY A 57 2.92 -3.95 -12.29
C GLY A 57 2.05 -2.75 -11.92
N ASP A 58 0.96 -2.58 -12.65
CA ASP A 58 -0.01 -1.51 -12.44
C ASP A 58 -1.14 -1.96 -11.52
N TYR A 59 -1.43 -1.15 -10.52
CA TYR A 59 -2.40 -1.43 -9.48
C TYR A 59 -3.32 -0.24 -9.21
N LEU A 60 -4.59 -0.53 -8.94
CA LEU A 60 -5.53 0.39 -8.34
C LEU A 60 -5.60 0.13 -6.83
N LEU A 61 -5.19 1.11 -6.04
CA LEU A 61 -5.33 1.10 -4.59
C LEU A 61 -6.61 1.82 -4.22
N THR A 62 -7.48 1.19 -3.44
CA THR A 62 -8.67 1.82 -2.87
C THR A 62 -8.80 1.56 -1.38
N SER A 63 -9.37 2.50 -0.64
CA SER A 63 -9.64 2.36 0.79
C SER A 63 -10.78 3.29 1.22
N ILE A 64 -11.37 3.01 2.38
CA ILE A 64 -12.23 3.96 3.09
C ILE A 64 -11.45 4.38 4.33
N VAL A 65 -10.97 5.62 4.34
CA VAL A 65 -10.16 6.19 5.42
C VAL A 65 -11.06 7.10 6.24
N CYS A 66 -11.47 6.63 7.42
CA CYS A 66 -12.40 7.36 8.31
C CYS A 66 -13.65 7.93 7.60
N GLY A 67 -14.25 7.13 6.72
CA GLY A 67 -15.44 7.51 5.94
C GLY A 67 -15.16 8.23 4.62
N ALA A 68 -13.93 8.72 4.39
CA ALA A 68 -13.53 9.31 3.12
C ALA A 68 -13.04 8.22 2.14
N GLN A 69 -13.45 8.31 0.88
CA GLN A 69 -12.97 7.40 -0.16
C GLN A 69 -11.57 7.79 -0.62
N TYR A 70 -10.67 6.80 -0.64
CA TYR A 70 -9.35 6.91 -1.25
C TYR A 70 -9.29 6.01 -2.48
N ALA A 71 -8.77 6.54 -3.59
CA ALA A 71 -8.48 5.78 -4.79
C ALA A 71 -7.21 6.35 -5.46
N SER A 72 -6.29 5.47 -5.86
CA SER A 72 -5.08 5.88 -6.56
C SER A 72 -4.53 4.78 -7.45
N GLN A 73 -4.24 5.12 -8.71
CA GLN A 73 -3.48 4.24 -9.59
C GLN A 73 -1.98 4.39 -9.30
N LYS A 74 -1.28 3.25 -9.25
CA LYS A 74 0.15 3.17 -8.94
C LYS A 74 0.82 2.12 -9.83
N THR A 75 1.87 2.54 -10.51
CA THR A 75 2.80 1.64 -11.20
C THR A 75 3.92 1.25 -10.23
N ILE A 76 3.95 -0.01 -9.83
CA ILE A 76 4.86 -0.53 -8.80
C ILE A 76 6.00 -1.25 -9.50
N GLN A 77 7.15 -0.58 -9.58
CA GLN A 77 8.39 -1.11 -10.19
C GLN A 77 9.53 -1.22 -9.17
N LYS A 78 9.36 -0.58 -8.01
CA LYS A 78 10.30 -0.49 -6.90
C LYS A 78 9.54 -0.39 -5.58
N PRO A 79 10.19 -0.67 -4.43
CA PRO A 79 9.53 -0.64 -3.14
C PRO A 79 8.80 0.68 -2.94
N LEU A 80 7.55 0.61 -2.49
CA LEU A 80 6.66 1.76 -2.39
C LEU A 80 6.09 1.88 -0.97
N MET A 81 6.20 3.07 -0.40
CA MET A 81 5.50 3.43 0.84
C MET A 81 4.36 4.40 0.52
N VAL A 82 3.16 4.11 1.02
CA VAL A 82 1.98 4.96 0.87
C VAL A 82 1.45 5.31 2.25
N ALA A 83 1.49 6.60 2.59
CA ALA A 83 0.87 7.10 3.81
C ALA A 83 -0.58 7.55 3.53
N LEU A 84 -1.54 6.98 4.25
CA LEU A 84 -2.96 7.33 4.19
C LEU A 84 -3.37 7.99 5.49
N GLY A 85 -4.02 9.14 5.42
CA GLY A 85 -4.54 9.86 6.59
C GLY A 85 -5.45 11.00 6.17
N SER A 86 -6.10 11.63 7.14
CA SER A 86 -6.88 12.85 6.88
C SER A 86 -5.95 14.04 6.70
N SER A 87 -6.16 14.83 5.64
CA SER A 87 -5.60 16.19 5.51
C SER A 87 -6.26 17.13 6.52
N SER A 88 -5.97 16.95 7.80
CA SER A 88 -6.26 17.92 8.84
C SER A 88 -4.94 18.38 9.40
N LYS A 89 -4.18 19.15 8.61
CA LYS A 89 -3.26 20.13 9.21
C LYS A 89 -4.15 21.10 9.98
N LYS A 90 -4.21 20.94 11.31
CA LYS A 90 -4.55 22.04 12.19
C LYS A 90 -3.39 23.02 12.21
#